data_AF-A0A917M8X1-F1
#
_entry.id   AF-A0A917M8X1-F1
#
_cell.length_a   1.000
_cell.length_b   1.000
_cell.length_c   1.000
_cell.angle_alpha   90.00
_cell.angle_beta   90.00
_cell.angle_gamma   90.00
#
_symmetry.space_group_name_H-M   'P 1'
#
loop_
_entity.id
_entity.type
_entity.pdbx_description
1 polymer ?
#
loop_
_entity_poly.entity_id
_entity_poly.type
_entity_poly.pdbx_seq_one_letter_code
_entity_poly.pdbx_strand_id
1 'polypeptide(L)'
;MNILPIDKSLDLVFLGRNGYGRMCGLVVSPIPQHNVIYFEPITSRGVVERCRLEVPFTMLSRLIELLQNSQKPSQVGDANRPGAAELIDKFGVHGEHPGCSRAQWQHEVANGDTQRGYWDFVAAKLDEES
;
A
#
# COMPACT_ATOMS: atom_id res chain seq x y z
N MET A 1 24.37 -14.65 0.01
CA MET A 1 23.59 -13.53 -0.57
C MET A 1 22.45 -14.14 -1.35
N ASN A 2 21.21 -13.85 -0.97
CA ASN A 2 20.01 -14.35 -1.65
C ASN A 2 19.39 -13.19 -2.44
N ILE A 3 18.87 -13.47 -3.63
CA ILE A 3 18.22 -12.46 -4.47
C ILE A 3 16.77 -12.87 -4.68
N LEU A 4 15.85 -11.95 -4.38
CA LEU A 4 14.45 -12.03 -4.77
C LEU A 4 14.26 -11.19 -6.04
N PRO A 5 14.16 -11.80 -7.23
CA PRO A 5 13.87 -11.06 -8.46
C PRO A 5 12.43 -10.54 -8.42
N ILE A 6 12.22 -9.35 -8.97
CA ILE A 6 10.90 -8.74 -9.11
C ILE A 6 10.67 -8.50 -10.60
N ASP A 7 9.51 -8.92 -11.09
CA ASP A 7 9.12 -8.63 -12.46
C ASP A 7 9.04 -7.11 -12.68
N LYS A 8 9.74 -6.64 -13.71
CA LYS A 8 9.78 -5.22 -14.09
C LYS A 8 8.40 -4.70 -14.51
N SER A 9 7.48 -5.58 -14.90
CA SER A 9 6.09 -5.23 -15.23
C SER A 9 5.29 -4.67 -14.05
N LEU A 10 5.70 -4.98 -12.81
CA LEU A 10 5.00 -4.57 -11.60
C LEU A 10 5.25 -3.10 -11.20
N ASP A 11 6.16 -2.39 -11.89
CA ASP A 11 6.58 -0.99 -11.63
C ASP A 11 6.76 -0.63 -10.13
N LEU A 12 7.36 -1.56 -9.37
CA LEU A 12 7.58 -1.36 -7.93
C LEU A 12 8.70 -0.36 -7.66
N VAL A 13 8.54 0.40 -6.57
CA VAL A 13 9.51 1.40 -6.12
C VAL A 13 9.97 1.13 -4.69
N PHE A 14 11.19 1.56 -4.36
CA PHE A 14 11.65 1.71 -2.99
C PHE A 14 11.73 3.19 -2.63
N LEU A 15 11.57 3.52 -1.35
CA LEU A 15 11.75 4.87 -0.83
C LEU A 15 13.10 4.96 -0.10
N GLY A 16 14.00 5.76 -0.66
CA GLY A 16 15.29 6.09 -0.05
C GLY A 16 15.37 7.53 0.40
N ARG A 17 16.53 7.93 0.94
CA ARG A 17 16.80 9.30 1.41
C ARG A 17 16.58 10.38 0.33
N ASN A 18 16.86 10.04 -0.93
CA ASN A 18 16.74 10.96 -2.07
C ASN A 18 15.40 10.79 -2.82
N GLY A 19 14.40 10.21 -2.18
CA GLY A 19 13.09 9.93 -2.79
C GLY A 19 12.95 8.52 -3.32
N TYR A 20 12.07 8.35 -4.32
CA TYR A 20 11.67 7.05 -4.84
C TYR A 20 12.63 6.57 -5.95
N GLY A 21 12.92 5.27 -5.96
CA GLY A 21 13.66 4.60 -7.03
C GLY A 21 12.94 3.35 -7.51
N ARG A 22 12.93 3.09 -8.83
CA ARG A 22 12.38 1.84 -9.38
C ARG A 22 13.25 0.67 -9.01
N MET A 23 12.64 -0.43 -8.55
CA MET A 23 13.34 -1.67 -8.25
C MET A 23 12.91 -2.81 -9.17
N CYS A 24 13.85 -3.70 -9.45
CA CYS A 24 13.63 -4.96 -10.16
C CYS A 24 14.11 -6.17 -9.35
N GLY A 25 14.33 -5.99 -8.05
CA GLY A 25 14.65 -7.06 -7.14
C GLY A 25 15.03 -6.57 -5.75
N LEU A 26 15.29 -7.51 -4.86
CA LEU A 26 15.71 -7.29 -3.49
C LEU A 26 16.84 -8.27 -3.13
N VAL A 27 17.97 -7.77 -2.67
CA VAL A 27 19.02 -8.59 -2.06
C VAL A 27 18.68 -8.79 -0.58
N VAL A 28 18.83 -10.03 -0.11
CA VAL A 28 18.73 -10.40 1.30
C VAL A 28 20.08 -10.99 1.73
N SER A 29 20.76 -10.28 2.63
CA SER A 29 22.11 -10.62 3.08
C SER A 29 22.14 -10.73 4.61
N PRO A 30 22.28 -11.94 5.17
CA PRO A 30 22.53 -12.09 6.61
C PRO A 30 23.94 -11.58 6.93
N ILE A 31 24.07 -10.81 8.01
CA ILE A 31 25.35 -10.31 8.53
C ILE A 31 25.50 -10.81 9.98
N PRO A 32 25.99 -12.05 10.18
CA PRO A 32 26.01 -12.69 11.50
C PRO A 32 26.83 -11.92 12.53
N GLN A 33 27.94 -11.30 12.12
CA GLN A 33 28.82 -10.54 13.01
C GLN A 33 28.12 -9.35 13.66
N HIS A 34 27.09 -8.82 12.99
CA HIS A 34 26.31 -7.67 13.46
C HIS A 34 24.92 -8.08 13.97
N ASN A 35 24.60 -9.38 13.99
CA ASN A 35 23.30 -9.92 14.37
C ASN A 35 22.10 -9.29 13.61
N VAL A 36 22.29 -9.00 12.33
CA VAL A 36 21.29 -8.34 11.46
C VAL A 36 21.17 -9.02 10.09
N ILE A 37 20.05 -8.77 9.44
CA ILE A 37 19.79 -9.07 8.03
C ILE A 37 19.66 -7.74 7.28
N TYR A 38 20.32 -7.62 6.15
CA TYR A 38 20.18 -6.50 5.24
C TYR A 38 19.23 -6.82 4.10
N PHE A 39 18.37 -5.85 3.80
CA PHE A 39 17.52 -5.81 2.62
C PHE A 39 17.92 -4.62 1.76
N GLU A 40 18.36 -4.88 0.52
CA GLU A 40 18.85 -3.84 -0.39
C GLU A 40 18.11 -3.93 -1.74
N PRO A 41 17.49 -2.85 -2.22
CA PRO A 41 16.81 -2.86 -3.49
C PRO A 41 17.82 -2.96 -4.64
N ILE A 42 17.42 -3.71 -5.67
CA ILE A 42 18.14 -3.83 -6.92
C ILE A 42 17.45 -2.96 -7.95
N THR A 43 18.22 -2.12 -8.63
CA THR A 43 17.76 -1.34 -9.78
C THR A 43 18.31 -1.95 -11.07
N SER A 44 17.91 -1.41 -12.24
CA SER A 44 18.54 -1.77 -13.51
C SER A 44 20.04 -1.47 -13.57
N ARG A 45 20.56 -0.65 -12.64
CA ARG A 45 21.99 -0.30 -12.51
C ARG A 45 22.71 -1.11 -11.43
N GLY A 46 22.03 -2.05 -10.77
CA GLY A 46 22.57 -2.87 -9.68
C GLY A 46 22.04 -2.47 -8.30
N VAL A 47 22.73 -2.96 -7.27
CA VAL A 47 22.38 -2.77 -5.85
C VAL A 47 22.59 -1.32 -5.43
N VAL A 48 21.65 -0.78 -4.67
CA VAL A 48 21.74 0.60 -4.15
C VAL A 48 22.20 0.56 -2.69
N GLU A 49 23.51 0.39 -2.46
CA GLU A 49 24.13 0.16 -1.13
C GLU A 49 23.76 1.20 -0.05
N ARG A 50 23.39 2.43 -0.47
CA ARG A 50 22.98 3.52 0.45
C ARG A 50 21.50 3.50 0.83
N CYS A 51 20.71 2.62 0.23
CA CYS A 51 19.30 2.43 0.53
C CYS A 51 19.13 1.01 1.04
N ARG A 52 19.28 0.80 2.35
CA ARG A 52 19.16 -0.53 2.96
C ARG A 52 18.28 -0.49 4.18
N LEU A 53 17.55 -1.57 4.40
CA LEU A 53 16.83 -1.84 5.64
C LEU A 53 17.63 -2.87 6.43
N GLU A 54 17.91 -2.55 7.69
CA GLU A 54 18.60 -3.44 8.63
C GLU A 54 17.58 -4.00 9.62
N VAL A 55 17.53 -5.33 9.74
CA VAL A 55 16.60 -6.01 10.64
C VAL A 55 17.40 -6.93 11.56
N PRO A 56 17.39 -6.71 12.89
CA PRO A 56 18.01 -7.63 13.83
C PRO A 56 17.42 -9.04 13.74
N PHE A 57 18.24 -10.08 13.87
CA PHE A 57 17.73 -11.46 13.86
C PHE A 57 16.69 -11.72 14.96
N THR A 58 16.80 -11.02 16.09
CA THR A 58 15.83 -11.09 17.19
C THR A 58 14.42 -10.63 16.80
N MET A 59 14.29 -9.80 15.75
CA MET A 59 13.01 -9.31 15.24
C MET A 59 12.49 -10.09 14.04
N LEU A 60 13.23 -11.10 13.55
CA LEU A 60 12.90 -11.79 12.30
C LEU A 60 11.52 -12.46 12.36
N SER A 61 11.21 -13.15 13.46
CA SER A 61 9.89 -13.80 13.64
C SER A 61 8.76 -12.78 13.56
N ARG A 62 8.93 -11.61 14.19
CA ARG A 62 7.93 -10.54 14.18
C ARG A 62 7.79 -9.91 12.80
N LEU A 63 8.89 -9.73 12.07
CA LEU A 63 8.86 -9.24 10.70
C LEU A 63 8.08 -10.20 9.79
N ILE A 64 8.35 -11.51 9.89
CA ILE A 64 7.66 -12.53 9.10
C ILE A 64 6.15 -12.50 9.39
N GLU A 65 5.76 -12.40 10.66
CA GLU A 65 4.37 -12.29 11.06
C GLU A 65 3.67 -11.07 10.44
N LEU A 66 4.33 -9.90 10.46
CA LEU A 66 3.79 -8.68 9.84
C LEU A 66 3.62 -8.82 8.33
N LEU A 67 4.61 -9.40 7.65
CA LEU A 67 4.54 -9.66 6.20
C LEU A 67 3.40 -10.62 5.86
N GLN A 68 3.24 -11.71 6.61
CA GLN A 68 2.16 -12.67 6.40
C GLN A 68 0.78 -12.06 6.63
N ASN A 69 0.64 -11.21 7.65
CA ASN A 69 -0.63 -10.54 7.92
C ASN A 69 -0.95 -9.46 6.88
N SER A 70 0.05 -8.86 6.24
CA SER A 70 -0.16 -7.90 5.13
C SER A 70 -0.69 -8.53 3.84
N GLN A 71 -0.54 -9.85 3.69
CA GLN A 71 -1.09 -10.60 2.54
C GLN A 71 -2.55 -10.96 2.70
N LYS A 72 -3.08 -10.91 3.93
CA LYS A 72 -4.51 -11.09 4.14
C LYS A 72 -5.17 -9.81 3.64
N PRO A 73 -6.09 -9.87 2.66
CA PRO A 73 -6.93 -8.71 2.39
C PRO A 73 -7.53 -8.30 3.73
N SER A 74 -7.43 -7.02 4.06
CA SER A 74 -8.09 -6.49 5.25
C SER A 74 -9.52 -7.01 5.22
N GLN A 75 -9.89 -7.83 6.20
CA GLN A 75 -11.25 -8.26 6.43
C GLN A 75 -12.02 -7.03 6.89
N VAL A 76 -12.38 -6.16 5.95
CA VAL A 76 -13.26 -5.01 6.12
C VAL A 76 -14.11 -4.93 4.85
N GLY A 77 -15.36 -5.42 4.95
CA GLY A 77 -16.44 -5.16 3.99
C GLY A 77 -16.81 -6.37 3.14
N ASP A 78 -18.06 -6.79 3.27
CA ASP A 78 -18.73 -7.86 2.53
C ASP A 78 -18.53 -7.82 1.01
N ALA A 79 -18.65 -9.00 0.38
CA ALA A 79 -18.56 -9.23 -1.06
C ALA A 79 -19.62 -8.50 -1.93
N ASN A 80 -20.30 -7.49 -1.38
CA ASN A 80 -21.33 -6.69 -2.03
C ASN A 80 -21.07 -5.18 -1.93
N ARG A 81 -19.97 -4.74 -1.33
CA ARG A 81 -19.60 -3.33 -1.25
C ARG A 81 -18.87 -2.87 -2.53
N PRO A 82 -19.42 -1.94 -3.32
CA PRO A 82 -18.69 -1.37 -4.44
C PRO A 82 -17.51 -0.55 -3.91
N GLY A 83 -16.31 -0.93 -4.31
CA GLY A 83 -15.10 -0.17 -3.98
C GLY A 83 -15.09 1.20 -4.66
N ALA A 84 -14.33 2.15 -4.12
CA ALA A 84 -14.18 3.48 -4.74
C ALA A 84 -13.75 3.38 -6.23
N ALA A 85 -12.90 2.40 -6.58
CA ALA A 85 -12.48 2.14 -7.95
C ALA A 85 -13.64 1.71 -8.87
N GLU A 86 -14.58 0.91 -8.37
CA GLU A 86 -15.75 0.46 -9.13
C GLU A 86 -16.74 1.61 -9.37
N LEU A 87 -16.93 2.46 -8.36
CA LEU A 87 -17.76 3.67 -8.50
C LEU A 87 -17.14 4.67 -9.48
N ILE A 88 -15.81 4.82 -9.48
CA ILE A 88 -15.09 5.66 -10.45
C ILE A 88 -15.25 5.13 -11.87
N ASP A 89 -15.21 3.80 -12.07
CA ASP A 89 -15.41 3.20 -13.39
C ASP A 89 -16.84 3.44 -13.90
N LYS A 90 -17.84 3.30 -13.02
CA LYS A 90 -19.26 3.45 -13.36
C LYS A 90 -19.70 4.89 -13.61
N PHE A 91 -19.24 5.83 -12.79
CA PHE A 91 -19.72 7.21 -12.81
C PHE A 91 -18.68 8.21 -13.31
N GLY A 92 -17.43 7.80 -13.47
CA GLY A 92 -16.30 8.63 -13.87
C GLY A 92 -15.60 9.28 -12.68
N VAL A 93 -14.30 9.57 -12.83
CA VAL A 93 -13.46 10.21 -11.80
C VAL A 93 -14.09 11.51 -11.27
N HIS A 94 -14.67 12.29 -12.17
CA HIS A 94 -15.35 13.55 -11.86
C HIS A 94 -16.88 13.42 -11.76
N GLY A 95 -17.42 12.22 -11.87
CA GLY A 95 -18.85 11.95 -11.71
C GLY A 95 -19.36 12.15 -10.29
N GLU A 96 -20.66 11.94 -10.15
CA GLU A 96 -21.40 12.07 -8.90
C GLU A 96 -22.40 10.91 -8.80
N HIS A 97 -22.56 10.36 -7.58
CA HIS A 97 -23.54 9.32 -7.32
C HIS A 97 -24.95 9.93 -7.17
N PRO A 98 -26.00 9.35 -7.81
CA PRO A 98 -27.36 9.90 -7.74
C PRO A 98 -27.93 10.07 -6.33
N GLY A 99 -27.52 9.22 -5.39
CA GLY A 99 -27.94 9.28 -3.98
C GLY A 99 -26.99 10.01 -3.03
N CYS A 100 -25.79 10.40 -3.48
CA CYS A 100 -24.79 11.03 -2.61
C CYS A 100 -24.10 12.17 -3.34
N SER A 101 -24.55 13.40 -3.11
CA SER A 101 -23.94 14.57 -3.75
C SER A 101 -22.59 14.93 -3.14
N ARG A 102 -21.75 15.63 -3.91
CA ARG A 102 -20.52 16.26 -3.43
C ARG A 102 -20.79 17.35 -2.42
N ALA A 103 -21.92 18.05 -2.53
CA ALA A 103 -22.31 19.07 -1.55
C ALA A 103 -22.51 18.44 -0.17
N GLN A 104 -23.15 17.27 -0.10
CA GLN A 104 -23.29 16.50 1.14
C GLN A 104 -21.93 16.06 1.68
N TRP A 105 -21.07 15.49 0.83
CA TRP A 105 -19.72 15.09 1.22
C TRP A 105 -18.89 16.27 1.74
N GLN A 106 -18.92 17.42 1.06
CA GLN A 106 -18.23 18.64 1.48
C GLN A 106 -18.73 19.14 2.83
N HIS A 107 -20.04 19.03 3.09
CA HIS A 107 -20.61 19.39 4.38
C HIS A 107 -20.10 18.49 5.50
N GLU A 108 -20.09 17.17 5.31
CA GLU A 108 -19.58 16.21 6.30
C GLU A 108 -18.07 16.38 6.53
N VAL A 109 -17.29 16.69 5.49
CA VAL A 109 -15.86 17.03 5.64
C VAL A 109 -15.69 18.33 6.44
N ALA A 110 -16.48 19.36 6.14
CA ALA A 110 -16.39 20.66 6.81
C ALA A 110 -16.76 20.59 8.30
N ASN A 111 -17.68 19.69 8.67
CA ASN A 111 -18.07 19.45 10.06
C ASN A 111 -17.11 18.49 10.80
N GLY A 112 -16.18 17.84 10.08
CA GLY A 112 -15.26 16.87 10.64
C GLY A 112 -15.85 15.48 10.84
N ASP A 113 -17.02 15.20 10.24
CA ASP A 113 -17.71 13.91 10.32
C ASP A 113 -17.01 12.84 9.47
N THR A 114 -16.26 13.25 8.45
CA THR A 114 -15.47 12.34 7.61
C THR A 114 -14.16 12.95 7.12
N GLN A 115 -13.13 12.11 7.00
CA GLN A 115 -11.86 12.43 6.33
C GLN A 115 -11.67 11.64 5.04
N ARG A 116 -12.71 10.93 4.58
CA ARG A 116 -12.68 10.08 3.39
C ARG A 116 -12.71 10.92 2.11
N GLY A 117 -12.08 10.42 1.06
CA GLY A 117 -12.30 10.93 -0.30
C GLY A 117 -13.75 10.72 -0.75
N TYR A 118 -14.22 11.49 -1.72
CA TYR A 118 -15.63 11.45 -2.15
C TYR A 118 -16.12 10.03 -2.48
N TRP A 119 -15.38 9.26 -3.27
CA TRP A 119 -15.80 7.90 -3.64
C TRP A 119 -15.72 6.89 -2.49
N ASP A 120 -14.78 7.07 -1.56
CA ASP A 120 -14.72 6.27 -0.33
C ASP A 120 -15.87 6.59 0.62
N PHE A 121 -16.32 7.84 0.63
CA PHE A 121 -17.51 8.31 1.35
C PHE A 121 -18.78 7.69 0.75
N VAL A 122 -18.96 7.74 -0.58
CA VAL A 122 -20.11 7.11 -1.25
C VAL A 122 -20.13 5.61 -0.99
N ALA A 123 -18.98 4.93 -1.11
CA ALA A 123 -18.86 3.51 -0.83
C ALA A 123 -19.16 3.15 0.64
N ALA A 124 -19.01 4.08 1.58
CA ALA A 124 -19.39 3.88 2.98
C ALA A 124 -20.90 4.09 3.19
N LYS A 125 -21.49 5.12 2.56
CA LYS A 125 -22.95 5.36 2.64
C LYS A 125 -23.78 4.23 2.03
N LEU A 126 -23.35 3.68 0.90
CA LEU A 126 -24.02 2.53 0.26
C LEU A 126 -23.95 1.25 1.11
N ASP A 127 -22.92 1.13 1.95
CA ASP A 127 -22.73 0.03 2.90
C ASP A 127 -23.69 0.16 4.11
N GLU A 128 -23.92 1.39 4.58
CA GLU A 128 -24.88 1.70 5.66
C GLU A 128 -26.36 1.51 5.24
N GLU A 129 -26.66 1.59 3.95
CA GLU A 129 -28.02 1.45 3.38
C GLU A 129 -28.38 0.00 2.97
N SER A 130 -27.45 -0.95 3.08
CA SER A 130 -27.61 -2.37 2.73
C SER A 130 -27.98 -3.24 3.93
#